data_AF-A0A660V073-F1
#
_entry.id   AF-A0A660V073-F1
#
_cell.length_a   1.000
_cell.length_b   1.000
_cell.length_c   1.000
_cell.angle_alpha   90.00
_cell.angle_beta   90.00
_cell.angle_gamma   90.00
#
_symmetry.space_group_name_H-M   'P 1'
#
loop_
_entity.id
_entity.type
_entity.pdbx_description
1 polymer ?
#
loop_
_entity_poly.entity_id
_entity_poly.type
_entity_poly.pdbx_seq_one_letter_code
_entity_poly.pdbx_strand_id
1 'polypeptide(L)'
;MASKFVIKLIFGLLIVSMVGIVGCIEEEREFTLNADGSGKVVYDVIFTPVDFNLDDDESDSQKELKAAVEKILKECKGVDTWKDISYEMTDDGRAHFIGTAFFNDINSLDIRSGGFNYNEKIYFMREGTGQIAIEIRKDSDSKEEGKKADTVELSEVELATKVKEAKFQYNKAKPMMLSMIGTLKKDTVFHLPGRIKEISNFTRLDDTSCRLILDGAKMIEALDKMMADDDWLKQQIRAGKHPMQDGPGDDLVANEMAYGEKAPVRVVAEAGDKILFDYKAEVAEAKKNYGRMVKKLGFDETSPLAIPVVSGTPTAPGSVKVGGVRLVRYSDRQRWIRPFNNDKGYTLSIVIELTEAGLNITEGRVEKAVTDTGQDILSEKEWNRKITWPRLSKDKRAVVFEVNLAMPDERARSIAEVSGVLEYLESAGTKKIDLGVMDFKEGAESNVEGFSVNSIKSDEVMVGKTRMWLKVMLLRGTEKSVQFFDEDGTELKVTSGGKQFSGGRIKSMAFDIEGQFPPRGRIVFEILDGLSKHELPFKLTNISLLGIPIK
;
A
#
# COMPACT_ATOMS: atom_id res chain seq x y z
N MET A 1 12.62 -32.04 -36.02
CA MET A 1 11.94 -32.22 -34.72
C MET A 1 12.86 -32.06 -33.50
N ALA A 2 14.15 -31.68 -33.68
CA ALA A 2 15.12 -31.53 -32.60
C ALA A 2 15.43 -30.07 -32.16
N SER A 3 14.92 -29.03 -32.85
CA SER A 3 15.23 -27.63 -32.49
C SER A 3 14.21 -26.94 -31.58
N LYS A 4 13.04 -27.56 -31.31
CA LYS A 4 12.02 -26.98 -30.40
C LYS A 4 12.26 -27.29 -28.92
N PHE A 5 13.20 -28.19 -28.60
CA PHE A 5 13.51 -28.56 -27.21
C PHE A 5 14.61 -27.70 -26.58
N VAL A 6 15.49 -27.10 -27.38
CA VAL A 6 16.61 -26.26 -26.89
C VAL A 6 16.16 -24.84 -26.54
N ILE A 7 15.11 -24.33 -27.19
CA ILE A 7 14.60 -22.95 -26.98
C ILE A 7 13.81 -22.81 -25.67
N LYS A 8 13.20 -23.89 -25.15
CA LYS A 8 12.53 -23.87 -23.84
C LYS A 8 13.48 -23.95 -22.65
N LEU A 9 14.71 -24.45 -22.84
CA LEU A 9 15.71 -24.52 -21.78
C LEU A 9 16.45 -23.18 -21.59
N ILE A 10 16.52 -22.35 -22.64
CA ILE A 10 17.16 -21.02 -22.60
C ILE A 10 16.20 -19.95 -22.07
N PHE A 11 14.89 -20.09 -22.24
CA PHE A 11 13.89 -19.17 -21.66
C PHE A 11 13.67 -19.35 -20.15
N GLY A 12 14.05 -20.50 -19.59
CA GLY A 12 14.02 -20.73 -18.13
C GLY A 12 15.24 -20.18 -17.38
N LEU A 13 16.27 -19.69 -18.09
CA LEU A 13 17.51 -19.18 -17.50
C LEU A 13 17.68 -17.66 -17.64
N LEU A 14 16.79 -16.98 -18.38
CA LEU A 14 16.88 -15.55 -18.72
C LEU A 14 15.95 -14.65 -17.87
N ILE A 15 15.26 -15.21 -16.88
CA ILE A 15 14.49 -14.47 -15.86
C ILE A 15 15.28 -14.39 -14.52
N VAL A 16 16.61 -14.32 -14.61
CA VAL A 16 17.52 -14.21 -13.45
C VAL A 16 18.33 -12.90 -13.48
N SER A 17 18.26 -12.09 -14.54
CA SER A 17 19.08 -10.88 -14.70
C SER A 17 18.43 -9.57 -14.26
N MET A 18 17.42 -9.60 -13.39
CA MET A 18 16.92 -8.43 -12.64
C MET A 18 16.76 -8.76 -11.16
N VAL A 19 17.68 -9.56 -10.63
CA VAL A 19 17.84 -9.69 -9.19
C VAL A 19 18.75 -8.55 -8.76
N GLY A 20 18.16 -7.40 -8.43
CA GLY A 20 18.84 -6.45 -7.56
C GLY A 20 19.31 -7.22 -6.33
N ILE A 21 20.58 -7.08 -5.95
CA ILE A 21 21.12 -7.72 -4.75
C ILE A 21 20.52 -6.96 -3.55
N VAL A 22 19.28 -7.32 -3.17
CA VAL A 22 18.51 -6.65 -2.09
C VAL A 22 18.96 -7.12 -0.69
N GLY A 23 20.24 -7.48 -0.54
CA GLY A 23 20.70 -8.42 0.48
C GLY A 23 20.86 -7.90 1.91
N CYS A 24 21.01 -6.60 2.14
CA CYS A 24 21.46 -6.10 3.44
C CYS A 24 20.49 -5.07 4.00
N ILE A 25 19.41 -5.54 4.65
CA ILE A 25 18.51 -4.67 5.42
C ILE A 25 18.71 -4.95 6.91
N GLU A 26 19.18 -3.94 7.62
CA GLU A 26 19.18 -3.88 9.07
C GLU A 26 18.21 -2.77 9.47
N GLU A 27 17.13 -3.13 10.15
CA GLU A 27 16.04 -2.22 10.48
C GLU A 27 15.75 -2.28 11.97
N GLU A 28 15.78 -1.13 12.63
CA GLU A 28 15.35 -0.96 14.02
C GLU A 28 14.14 -0.01 14.05
N ARG A 29 13.08 -0.43 14.73
CA ARG A 29 11.85 0.35 14.92
C ARG A 29 11.53 0.44 16.41
N GLU A 30 11.43 1.65 16.93
CA GLU A 30 11.02 1.87 18.31
C GLU A 30 9.69 2.64 18.35
N PHE A 31 8.61 1.92 18.60
CA PHE A 31 7.26 2.46 18.67
C PHE A 31 6.92 2.94 20.08
N THR A 32 6.45 4.17 20.19
CA THR A 32 5.77 4.68 21.39
C THR A 32 4.30 4.91 21.06
N LEU A 33 3.40 4.18 21.74
CA LEU A 33 1.97 4.19 21.42
C LEU A 33 1.12 4.77 22.54
N ASN A 34 0.22 5.67 22.18
CA ASN A 34 -0.87 6.09 23.05
C ASN A 34 -2.03 5.09 22.97
N ALA A 35 -2.93 5.18 23.94
CA ALA A 35 -4.07 4.27 24.03
C ALA A 35 -5.03 4.37 22.85
N ASP A 36 -5.11 5.52 22.19
CA ASP A 36 -5.93 5.78 21.01
C ASP A 36 -5.36 5.25 19.70
N GLY A 37 -4.17 4.63 19.72
CA GLY A 37 -3.50 4.12 18.53
C GLY A 37 -2.63 5.16 17.81
N SER A 38 -2.65 6.43 18.28
CA SER A 38 -1.67 7.43 17.87
C SER A 38 -0.30 7.11 18.46
N GLY A 39 0.75 7.55 17.80
CA GLY A 39 2.09 7.19 18.21
C GLY A 39 3.18 7.90 17.45
N LYS A 40 4.41 7.53 17.82
CA LYS A 40 5.61 7.85 17.06
C LYS A 40 6.47 6.60 16.94
N VAL A 41 7.22 6.53 15.85
CA VAL A 41 8.23 5.48 15.63
C VAL A 41 9.56 6.13 15.30
N VAL A 42 10.59 5.78 16.07
CA VAL A 42 11.98 6.00 15.64
C VAL A 42 12.28 4.91 14.62
N TYR A 43 12.56 5.30 13.39
CA TYR A 43 12.82 4.43 12.27
C TYR A 43 14.28 4.58 11.87
N ASP A 44 15.08 3.57 12.19
CA ASP A 44 16.50 3.48 11.86
C ASP A 44 16.70 2.31 10.89
N VAL A 45 17.24 2.57 9.71
CA VAL A 45 17.41 1.53 8.69
C VAL A 45 18.69 1.71 7.90
N ILE A 46 19.44 0.62 7.74
CA ILE A 46 20.56 0.49 6.82
C ILE A 46 20.13 -0.43 5.69
N PHE A 47 20.21 0.05 4.45
CA PHE A 47 19.75 -0.70 3.28
C PHE A 47 20.55 -0.38 2.02
N THR A 48 20.51 -1.29 1.04
CA THR A 48 21.02 -1.04 -0.31
C THR A 48 19.91 -0.48 -1.19
N PRO A 49 20.04 0.73 -1.78
CA PRO A 49 19.06 1.25 -2.72
C PRO A 49 18.95 0.36 -3.97
N VAL A 50 17.72 0.01 -4.37
CA VAL A 50 17.44 -0.94 -5.47
C VAL A 50 17.77 -0.36 -6.85
N ASP A 51 17.82 0.97 -6.97
CA ASP A 51 17.97 1.69 -8.24
C ASP A 51 19.44 2.11 -8.54
N PHE A 52 20.45 1.50 -7.90
CA PHE A 52 21.86 1.68 -8.29
C PHE A 52 22.07 1.07 -9.68
N ASN A 53 21.97 1.89 -10.72
CA ASN A 53 22.36 1.51 -12.08
C ASN A 53 23.88 1.34 -12.10
N LEU A 54 24.34 0.10 -12.22
CA LEU A 54 25.77 -0.24 -12.29
C LEU A 54 26.42 0.11 -13.64
N ASP A 55 25.64 0.61 -14.61
CA ASP A 55 26.07 0.83 -16.00
C ASP A 55 26.33 2.31 -16.36
N ASP A 56 26.11 3.28 -15.46
CA ASP A 56 26.41 4.68 -15.73
C ASP A 56 27.77 5.09 -15.11
N ASP A 57 28.69 5.51 -15.98
CA ASP A 57 29.93 6.21 -15.60
C ASP A 57 29.56 7.43 -14.73
N GLU A 58 30.10 7.49 -13.51
CA GLU A 58 29.94 8.62 -12.56
C GLU A 58 28.48 8.91 -12.11
N SER A 59 27.72 7.90 -11.68
CA SER A 59 26.54 8.21 -10.86
C SER A 59 26.97 8.86 -9.52
N ASP A 60 26.44 10.06 -9.25
CA ASP A 60 26.69 10.76 -8.00
C ASP A 60 26.02 9.97 -6.86
N SER A 61 26.79 9.12 -6.18
CA SER A 61 26.34 8.31 -5.04
C SER A 61 25.56 9.11 -3.98
N GLN A 62 25.83 10.41 -3.83
CA GLN A 62 25.06 11.29 -2.96
C GLN A 62 23.66 11.59 -3.51
N LYS A 63 23.52 11.75 -4.83
CA LYS A 63 22.24 11.92 -5.52
C LYS A 63 21.36 10.66 -5.38
N GLU A 64 21.96 9.47 -5.50
CA GLU A 64 21.24 8.20 -5.33
C GLU A 64 20.81 7.96 -3.89
N LEU A 65 21.70 8.20 -2.92
CA LEU A 65 21.37 8.18 -1.48
C LEU A 65 20.20 9.12 -1.17
N LYS A 66 20.30 10.37 -1.65
CA LYS A 66 19.26 11.38 -1.51
C LYS A 66 17.94 10.90 -2.10
N ALA A 67 17.95 10.36 -3.33
CA ALA A 67 16.74 9.84 -3.98
C ALA A 67 16.12 8.66 -3.21
N ALA A 68 16.94 7.77 -2.64
CA ALA A 68 16.48 6.66 -1.83
C ALA A 68 15.78 7.15 -0.54
N VAL A 69 16.34 8.16 0.12
CA VAL A 69 15.75 8.77 1.31
C VAL A 69 14.46 9.52 0.97
N GLU A 70 14.45 10.30 -0.13
CA GLU A 70 13.22 10.94 -0.60
C GLU A 70 12.12 9.93 -0.85
N LYS A 71 12.45 8.76 -1.39
CA LYS A 71 11.50 7.67 -1.62
C LYS A 71 10.88 7.18 -0.31
N ILE A 72 11.66 6.98 0.76
CA ILE A 72 11.14 6.64 2.10
C ILE A 72 10.12 7.69 2.56
N LEU A 73 10.51 8.96 2.51
CA LEU A 73 9.65 10.07 2.96
C LEU A 73 8.41 10.28 2.08
N LYS A 74 8.50 10.00 0.78
CA LYS A 74 7.41 10.20 -0.20
C LYS A 74 6.46 9.00 -0.25
N GLU A 75 6.94 7.78 -0.06
CA GLU A 75 6.14 6.55 -0.20
C GLU A 75 5.53 6.07 1.12
N CYS A 76 5.97 6.60 2.28
CA CYS A 76 5.36 6.27 3.56
C CYS A 76 3.87 6.67 3.61
N LYS A 77 3.03 5.83 4.23
CA LYS A 77 1.61 6.12 4.48
C LYS A 77 1.33 6.13 5.97
N GLY A 78 0.27 6.84 6.37
CA GLY A 78 -0.12 6.98 7.77
C GLY A 78 0.77 7.90 8.60
N VAL A 79 1.74 8.59 7.98
CA VAL A 79 2.64 9.53 8.66
C VAL A 79 2.12 10.96 8.53
N ASP A 80 1.86 11.62 9.66
CA ASP A 80 1.41 13.01 9.72
C ASP A 80 2.56 14.00 9.52
N THR A 81 3.74 13.68 10.05
CA THR A 81 4.97 14.46 9.90
C THR A 81 6.18 13.65 10.36
N TRP A 82 7.38 14.11 10.00
CA TRP A 82 8.64 13.56 10.47
C TRP A 82 9.43 14.58 11.28
N LYS A 83 10.32 14.09 12.14
CA LYS A 83 11.27 14.88 12.93
C LYS A 83 12.61 14.16 12.99
N ASP A 84 13.67 14.90 13.29
CA ASP A 84 14.99 14.36 13.58
C ASP A 84 15.54 13.46 12.45
N ILE A 85 15.26 13.83 11.20
CA ILE A 85 15.75 13.06 10.04
C ILE A 85 17.24 13.32 9.85
N SER A 86 18.00 12.24 9.71
CA SER A 86 19.34 12.25 9.13
C SER A 86 19.54 11.03 8.23
N TYR A 87 20.50 11.15 7.31
CA TYR A 87 20.91 10.06 6.47
C TYR A 87 22.39 10.21 6.12
N GLU A 88 23.05 9.10 5.86
CA GLU A 88 24.44 9.05 5.43
C GLU A 88 24.72 7.80 4.60
N MET A 89 25.84 7.80 3.88
CA MET A 89 26.37 6.59 3.26
C MET A 89 27.28 5.93 4.30
N THR A 90 27.05 4.66 4.60
CA THR A 90 27.95 3.88 5.47
C THR A 90 29.29 3.64 4.77
N ASP A 91 30.32 3.30 5.55
CA ASP A 91 31.66 3.00 5.03
C ASP A 91 31.67 1.86 3.99
N ASP A 92 30.66 0.97 4.04
CA ASP A 92 30.48 -0.14 3.09
C ASP A 92 29.55 0.21 1.91
N GLY A 93 29.17 1.47 1.74
CA GLY A 93 28.41 1.97 0.59
C GLY A 93 26.90 1.71 0.64
N ARG A 94 26.33 1.45 1.82
CA ARG A 94 24.88 1.34 2.04
C ARG A 94 24.29 2.68 2.48
N ALA A 95 22.99 2.84 2.27
CA ALA A 95 22.25 3.99 2.79
C ALA A 95 21.85 3.74 4.24
N HIS A 96 22.24 4.64 5.15
CA HIS A 96 21.70 4.71 6.50
C HIS A 96 20.69 5.86 6.58
N PHE A 97 19.50 5.58 7.07
CA PHE A 97 18.45 6.56 7.31
C PHE A 97 17.95 6.41 8.74
N ILE A 98 17.83 7.54 9.44
CA ILE A 98 17.15 7.60 10.73
C ILE A 98 16.15 8.76 10.74
N GLY A 99 14.98 8.55 11.33
CA GLY A 99 13.99 9.61 11.53
C GLY A 99 12.87 9.19 12.46
N THR A 100 12.21 10.17 13.09
CA THR A 100 11.02 9.94 13.92
C THR A 100 9.77 10.27 13.11
N ALA A 101 8.95 9.26 12.82
CA ALA A 101 7.66 9.43 12.16
C ALA A 101 6.52 9.51 13.19
N PHE A 102 5.64 10.48 13.05
CA PHE A 102 4.42 10.62 13.86
C PHE A 102 3.20 10.14 13.08
N PHE A 103 2.32 9.39 13.72
CA PHE A 103 1.11 8.83 13.10
C PHE A 103 -0.08 8.90 14.04
N ASN A 104 -1.27 9.14 13.48
CA ASN A 104 -2.51 9.22 14.24
C ASN A 104 -3.18 7.84 14.45
N ASP A 105 -2.89 6.89 13.56
CA ASP A 105 -3.40 5.52 13.59
C ASP A 105 -2.34 4.57 13.03
N ILE A 106 -1.77 3.73 13.91
CA ILE A 106 -0.77 2.72 13.51
C ILE A 106 -1.30 1.70 12.48
N ASN A 107 -2.61 1.45 12.40
CA ASN A 107 -3.17 0.55 11.38
C ASN A 107 -3.02 1.11 9.96
N SER A 108 -2.88 2.42 9.84
CA SER A 108 -2.66 3.13 8.57
C SER A 108 -1.18 3.25 8.19
N LEU A 109 -0.27 2.92 9.12
CA LEU A 109 1.16 3.11 8.97
C LEU A 109 1.78 2.07 8.03
N ASP A 110 2.43 2.56 6.97
CA ASP A 110 3.18 1.76 5.98
C ASP A 110 4.48 2.50 5.70
N ILE A 111 5.57 2.11 6.38
CA ILE A 111 6.93 2.63 6.15
C ILE A 111 7.72 1.54 5.44
N ARG A 112 8.16 1.84 4.22
CA ARG A 112 8.91 0.94 3.34
C ARG A 112 10.35 1.42 3.20
N SER A 113 11.28 0.47 3.20
CA SER A 113 12.71 0.69 2.96
C SER A 113 13.27 -0.38 2.03
N GLY A 114 14.31 -0.03 1.28
CA GLY A 114 15.12 -1.01 0.52
C GLY A 114 14.40 -1.84 -0.53
N GLY A 115 13.17 -1.49 -0.94
CA GLY A 115 12.39 -2.28 -1.91
C GLY A 115 11.94 -3.66 -1.42
N PHE A 116 12.26 -4.04 -0.18
CA PHE A 116 11.80 -5.28 0.43
C PHE A 116 10.39 -5.08 0.98
N ASN A 117 9.39 -5.52 0.22
CA ASN A 117 8.00 -5.53 0.67
C ASN A 117 7.74 -6.79 1.51
N TYR A 118 8.11 -6.78 2.78
CA TYR A 118 7.57 -7.77 3.71
C TYR A 118 6.14 -7.36 4.08
N ASN A 119 5.15 -8.12 3.62
CA ASN A 119 3.72 -7.81 3.81
C ASN A 119 3.22 -8.02 5.25
N GLU A 120 4.05 -7.77 6.26
CA GLU A 120 3.61 -7.74 7.65
C GLU A 120 2.93 -6.43 7.96
N LYS A 121 1.70 -6.52 8.45
CA LYS A 121 0.95 -5.36 8.91
C LYS A 121 0.76 -5.45 10.42
N ILE A 122 0.93 -4.31 11.08
CA ILE A 122 0.64 -4.14 12.50
C ILE A 122 -0.86 -3.84 12.62
N TYR A 123 -1.56 -4.67 13.39
CA TYR A 123 -2.97 -4.46 13.73
C TYR A 123 -3.06 -4.05 15.19
N PHE A 124 -3.51 -2.84 15.42
CA PHE A 124 -3.86 -2.31 16.73
C PHE A 124 -5.37 -2.38 16.92
N MET A 125 -5.78 -3.10 17.96
CA MET A 125 -7.17 -3.38 18.26
C MET A 125 -7.46 -3.04 19.72
N ARG A 126 -8.71 -2.63 19.98
CA ARG A 126 -9.24 -2.53 21.33
C ARG A 126 -10.19 -3.70 21.58
N GLU A 127 -9.90 -4.49 22.60
CA GLU A 127 -10.67 -5.68 22.94
C GLU A 127 -11.49 -5.47 24.22
N GLY A 128 -12.73 -5.97 24.21
CA GLY A 128 -13.61 -6.06 25.38
C GLY A 128 -13.63 -4.83 26.27
N THR A 129 -13.07 -4.95 27.47
CA THR A 129 -13.04 -3.95 28.56
C THR A 129 -12.09 -2.76 28.32
N GLY A 130 -11.65 -2.54 27.07
CA GLY A 130 -10.72 -1.47 26.70
C GLY A 130 -9.25 -1.90 26.65
N GLN A 131 -8.98 -3.21 26.69
CA GLN A 131 -7.62 -3.74 26.53
C GLN A 131 -7.08 -3.41 25.15
N ILE A 132 -5.76 -3.26 25.05
CA ILE A 132 -5.07 -2.95 23.81
C ILE A 132 -4.39 -4.23 23.33
N ALA A 133 -4.66 -4.63 22.10
CA ALA A 133 -4.02 -5.75 21.44
C ALA A 133 -3.22 -5.25 20.25
N ILE A 134 -1.97 -5.70 20.14
CA ILE A 134 -1.16 -5.57 18.94
C ILE A 134 -0.93 -6.95 18.38
N GLU A 135 -1.28 -7.12 17.11
CA GLU A 135 -1.08 -8.35 16.36
C GLU A 135 -0.29 -8.05 15.09
N ILE A 136 0.74 -8.84 14.80
CA ILE A 136 1.48 -8.77 13.55
C ILE A 136 1.10 -10.00 12.72
N ARG A 137 0.60 -9.75 11.52
CA ARG A 137 0.22 -10.82 10.58
C ARG A 137 0.46 -10.39 9.15
N LYS A 138 0.53 -11.36 8.25
CA LYS A 138 0.56 -11.10 6.82
C LYS A 138 -0.73 -10.41 6.38
N ASP A 139 -0.59 -9.35 5.59
CA ASP A 139 -1.75 -8.65 5.04
C ASP A 139 -2.53 -9.60 4.11
N SER A 140 -3.73 -9.99 4.55
CA SER A 140 -4.56 -10.99 3.89
C SER A 140 -5.23 -10.50 2.60
N ASP A 141 -5.06 -9.23 2.24
CA ASP A 141 -5.53 -8.67 0.97
C ASP A 141 -4.87 -9.36 -0.24
N SER A 142 -3.74 -10.05 -0.05
CA SER A 142 -3.10 -10.89 -1.07
C SER A 142 -3.51 -12.37 -1.04
N LYS A 143 -4.64 -12.75 -0.40
CA LYS A 143 -5.17 -14.12 -0.56
C LYS A 143 -5.50 -14.34 -2.04
N GLU A 144 -4.56 -14.91 -2.79
CA GLU A 144 -4.89 -15.97 -3.73
C GLU A 144 -5.79 -16.91 -2.92
N GLU A 145 -7.07 -16.94 -3.28
CA GLU A 145 -8.00 -17.94 -2.76
C GLU A 145 -7.28 -19.26 -2.96
N GLY A 146 -6.78 -19.83 -1.85
CA GLY A 146 -5.99 -21.05 -1.91
C GLY A 146 -6.78 -22.03 -2.73
N LYS A 147 -6.31 -22.30 -3.96
CA LYS A 147 -6.83 -23.42 -4.72
C LYS A 147 -6.75 -24.56 -3.74
N LYS A 148 -7.89 -25.16 -3.40
CA LYS A 148 -7.87 -26.49 -2.79
C LYS A 148 -7.13 -27.33 -3.80
N ALA A 149 -5.83 -27.50 -3.58
CA ALA A 149 -5.04 -28.36 -4.41
C ALA A 149 -5.66 -29.74 -4.25
N ASP A 150 -6.05 -30.33 -5.36
CA ASP A 150 -6.59 -31.68 -5.36
C ASP A 150 -5.57 -32.57 -4.66
N THR A 151 -5.99 -33.27 -3.62
CA THR A 151 -5.15 -34.24 -2.93
C THR A 151 -4.66 -35.24 -3.96
N VAL A 152 -3.36 -35.27 -4.22
CA VAL A 152 -2.78 -36.14 -5.23
C VAL A 152 -2.46 -37.47 -4.58
N GLU A 153 -3.14 -38.53 -4.98
CA GLU A 153 -2.71 -39.90 -4.67
C GLU A 153 -1.44 -40.18 -5.49
N LEU A 154 -0.29 -40.05 -4.83
CA LEU A 154 1.02 -40.41 -5.38
C LEU A 154 1.46 -41.74 -4.77
N SER A 155 2.07 -42.59 -5.59
CA SER A 155 2.78 -43.76 -5.08
C SER A 155 3.99 -43.32 -4.23
N GLU A 156 4.44 -44.19 -3.32
CA GLU A 156 5.63 -43.90 -2.48
C GLU A 156 6.89 -43.60 -3.30
N VAL A 157 7.02 -44.21 -4.49
CA VAL A 157 8.15 -43.98 -5.40
C VAL A 157 8.09 -42.57 -6.01
N GLU A 158 6.91 -42.14 -6.45
CA GLU A 158 6.70 -40.78 -6.98
C GLU A 158 6.89 -39.73 -5.90
N LEU A 159 6.40 -40.01 -4.69
CA LEU A 159 6.54 -39.13 -3.55
C LEU A 159 8.01 -38.93 -3.15
N ALA A 160 8.79 -40.00 -3.05
CA ALA A 160 10.23 -39.92 -2.80
C ALA A 160 10.98 -39.14 -3.89
N THR A 161 10.55 -39.29 -5.15
CA THR A 161 11.13 -38.52 -6.28
C THR A 161 10.86 -37.03 -6.12
N LYS A 162 9.63 -36.63 -5.76
CA LYS A 162 9.27 -35.23 -5.52
C LYS A 162 9.98 -34.62 -4.30
N VAL A 163 10.16 -35.40 -3.23
CA VAL A 163 10.95 -34.96 -2.06
C VAL A 163 12.40 -34.67 -2.48
N LYS A 164 13.02 -35.57 -3.26
CA LYS A 164 14.38 -35.38 -3.77
C LYS A 164 14.49 -34.15 -4.68
N GLU A 165 13.51 -33.93 -5.54
CA GLU A 165 13.44 -32.73 -6.38
C GLU A 165 13.32 -31.46 -5.55
N ALA A 166 12.43 -31.41 -4.55
CA ALA A 166 12.28 -30.26 -3.67
C ALA A 166 13.59 -29.92 -2.95
N LYS A 167 14.28 -30.92 -2.37
CA LYS A 167 15.59 -30.75 -1.74
C LYS A 167 16.65 -30.23 -2.73
N PHE A 168 16.66 -30.76 -3.95
CA PHE A 168 17.58 -30.31 -4.98
C PHE A 168 17.34 -28.84 -5.35
N GLN A 169 16.09 -28.44 -5.55
CA GLN A 169 15.73 -27.05 -5.85
C GLN A 169 16.07 -26.11 -4.69
N TYR A 170 15.79 -26.52 -3.45
CA TYR A 170 16.19 -25.77 -2.24
C TYR A 170 17.69 -25.53 -2.20
N ASN A 171 18.49 -26.60 -2.33
CA ASN A 171 19.95 -26.49 -2.28
C ASN A 171 20.51 -25.60 -3.41
N LYS A 172 19.86 -25.59 -4.58
CA LYS A 172 20.21 -24.70 -5.70
C LYS A 172 19.86 -23.24 -5.39
N ALA A 173 18.73 -22.98 -4.72
CA ALA A 173 18.27 -21.63 -4.38
C ALA A 173 18.89 -21.07 -3.09
N LYS A 174 19.40 -21.93 -2.20
CA LYS A 174 19.91 -21.55 -0.87
C LYS A 174 20.97 -20.46 -0.89
N PRO A 175 22.01 -20.49 -1.77
CA PRO A 175 23.01 -19.41 -1.81
C PRO A 175 22.41 -18.04 -2.14
N MET A 176 21.43 -18.01 -3.03
CA MET A 176 20.70 -16.79 -3.38
C MET A 176 19.85 -16.29 -2.21
N MET A 177 19.13 -17.19 -1.52
CA MET A 177 18.37 -16.82 -0.32
C MET A 177 19.27 -16.31 0.80
N LEU A 178 20.41 -16.97 1.05
CA LEU A 178 21.42 -16.49 2.01
C LEU A 178 21.92 -15.09 1.65
N SER A 179 22.16 -14.82 0.37
CA SER A 179 22.56 -13.48 -0.09
C SER A 179 21.45 -12.44 0.02
N MET A 180 20.18 -12.83 -0.02
CA MET A 180 19.03 -11.91 0.01
C MET A 180 18.52 -11.61 1.41
N ILE A 181 18.41 -12.63 2.25
CA ILE A 181 17.80 -12.53 3.57
C ILE A 181 18.74 -13.00 4.68
N GLY A 182 19.92 -13.56 4.39
CA GLY A 182 20.81 -14.07 5.44
C GLY A 182 21.30 -12.98 6.40
N THR A 183 21.38 -11.74 5.94
CA THR A 183 21.73 -10.55 6.74
C THR A 183 20.52 -9.68 7.08
N LEU A 184 19.30 -10.13 6.75
CA LEU A 184 18.08 -9.43 7.15
C LEU A 184 17.97 -9.45 8.67
N LYS A 185 17.91 -8.28 9.29
CA LYS A 185 17.60 -8.13 10.70
C LYS A 185 16.58 -7.03 10.86
N LYS A 186 15.43 -7.37 11.43
CA LYS A 186 14.38 -6.42 11.79
C LYS A 186 14.10 -6.53 13.27
N ASP A 187 14.34 -5.44 13.98
CA ASP A 187 14.24 -5.32 15.42
C ASP A 187 13.16 -4.30 15.75
N THR A 188 12.10 -4.72 16.43
CA THR A 188 10.95 -3.86 16.70
C THR A 188 10.65 -3.84 18.19
N VAL A 189 10.73 -2.68 18.79
CA VAL A 189 10.36 -2.43 20.19
C VAL A 189 9.02 -1.69 20.23
N PHE A 190 8.12 -2.12 21.11
CA PHE A 190 6.86 -1.44 21.38
C PHE A 190 6.82 -1.00 22.85
N HIS A 191 6.59 0.30 23.06
CA HIS A 191 6.22 0.88 24.36
C HIS A 191 4.72 1.10 24.40
N LEU A 192 4.05 0.36 25.28
CA LEU A 192 2.60 0.31 25.39
C LEU A 192 2.09 1.20 26.54
N PRO A 193 0.88 1.76 26.42
CA PRO A 193 0.33 2.68 27.43
C PRO A 193 -0.20 1.96 28.69
N GLY A 194 -0.22 0.63 28.69
CA GLY A 194 -0.72 -0.21 29.78
C GLY A 194 0.17 -1.42 30.03
N ARG A 195 -0.02 -2.08 31.18
CA ARG A 195 0.77 -3.24 31.57
C ARG A 195 0.49 -4.45 30.67
N ILE A 196 1.53 -5.16 30.23
CA ILE A 196 1.40 -6.35 29.38
C ILE A 196 0.81 -7.52 30.19
N LYS A 197 -0.34 -8.03 29.73
CA LYS A 197 -1.04 -9.21 30.27
C LYS A 197 -0.66 -10.49 29.55
N GLU A 198 -0.73 -10.48 28.22
CA GLU A 198 -0.48 -11.64 27.37
C GLU A 198 0.59 -11.28 26.34
N ILE A 199 1.42 -12.25 25.99
CA ILE A 199 2.49 -12.07 25.03
C ILE A 199 2.81 -13.41 24.37
N SER A 200 2.97 -13.43 23.05
CA SER A 200 3.36 -14.61 22.26
C SER A 200 4.24 -14.18 21.10
N ASN A 201 5.34 -14.91 20.86
CA ASN A 201 6.40 -14.56 19.90
C ASN A 201 7.14 -13.22 20.12
N PHE A 202 6.83 -12.48 21.18
CA PHE A 202 7.59 -11.30 21.59
C PHE A 202 8.43 -11.61 22.84
N THR A 203 9.57 -10.93 22.97
CA THR A 203 10.35 -10.88 24.21
C THR A 203 9.86 -9.71 25.07
N ARG A 204 9.45 -9.98 26.33
CA ARG A 204 9.12 -8.91 27.29
C ARG A 204 10.40 -8.19 27.73
N LEU A 205 10.46 -6.87 27.59
CA LEU A 205 11.57 -6.04 28.08
C LEU A 205 11.29 -5.51 29.49
N ASP A 206 10.07 -5.04 29.73
CA ASP A 206 9.58 -4.58 31.04
C ASP A 206 8.06 -4.77 31.17
N ASP A 207 7.42 -4.16 32.17
CA ASP A 207 5.97 -4.28 32.39
C ASP A 207 5.11 -3.67 31.26
N THR A 208 5.66 -2.74 30.48
CA THR A 208 4.99 -1.95 29.43
C THR A 208 5.66 -2.05 28.06
N SER A 209 6.83 -2.67 27.96
CA SER A 209 7.60 -2.76 26.72
C SER A 209 7.87 -4.20 26.29
N CYS A 210 7.76 -4.46 24.99
CA CYS A 210 8.13 -5.74 24.38
C CYS A 210 8.93 -5.55 23.09
N ARG A 211 9.62 -6.60 22.66
CA ARG A 211 10.50 -6.62 21.50
C ARG A 211 10.18 -7.81 20.60
N LEU A 212 10.15 -7.58 19.30
CA LEU A 212 10.05 -8.60 18.26
C LEU A 212 11.30 -8.54 17.39
N ILE A 213 11.92 -9.68 17.14
CA ILE A 213 13.10 -9.76 16.27
C ILE A 213 12.79 -10.75 15.15
N LEU A 214 12.90 -10.29 13.91
CA LEU A 214 12.94 -11.13 12.72
C LEU A 214 14.40 -11.19 12.25
N ASP A 215 14.93 -12.40 12.20
CA ASP A 215 16.33 -12.67 11.86
C ASP A 215 16.36 -13.65 10.68
N GLY A 216 16.84 -13.17 9.54
CA GLY A 216 16.81 -13.95 8.32
C GLY A 216 17.79 -15.13 8.33
N ALA A 217 18.86 -15.10 9.14
CA ALA A 217 19.71 -16.27 9.35
C ALA A 217 18.90 -17.39 10.05
N LYS A 218 18.13 -17.04 11.08
CA LYS A 218 17.23 -18.00 11.77
C LYS A 218 16.14 -18.52 10.84
N MET A 219 15.61 -17.69 9.95
CA MET A 219 14.66 -18.14 8.92
C MET A 219 15.28 -19.19 7.99
N ILE A 220 16.52 -18.98 7.54
CA ILE A 220 17.23 -19.96 6.70
C ILE A 220 17.48 -21.27 7.48
N GLU A 221 17.89 -21.18 8.75
CA GLU A 221 18.05 -22.37 9.61
C GLU A 221 16.74 -23.14 9.80
N ALA A 222 15.62 -22.43 9.96
CA ALA A 222 14.30 -23.05 10.05
C ALA A 222 13.94 -23.77 8.75
N LEU A 223 14.18 -23.14 7.59
CA LEU A 223 14.00 -23.78 6.28
C LEU A 223 14.90 -25.00 6.11
N ASP A 224 16.16 -24.95 6.54
CA ASP A 224 17.08 -26.10 6.52
C ASP A 224 16.51 -27.29 7.29
N LYS A 225 15.96 -27.06 8.49
CA LYS A 225 15.34 -28.10 9.31
C LYS A 225 14.12 -28.71 8.62
N MET A 226 13.25 -27.90 8.03
CA MET A 226 12.08 -28.39 7.30
C MET A 226 12.46 -29.19 6.06
N MET A 227 13.45 -28.71 5.32
CA MET A 227 13.93 -29.40 4.13
C MET A 227 14.68 -30.68 4.48
N ALA A 228 15.13 -30.86 5.72
CA ALA A 228 15.65 -32.12 6.23
C ALA A 228 14.54 -33.10 6.69
N ASP A 229 13.32 -32.62 6.95
CA ASP A 229 12.18 -33.42 7.40
C ASP A 229 11.41 -34.02 6.21
N ASP A 230 11.71 -35.29 5.91
CA ASP A 230 11.07 -36.03 4.82
C ASP A 230 9.57 -36.22 5.04
N ASP A 231 9.12 -36.39 6.29
CA ASP A 231 7.71 -36.65 6.56
C ASP A 231 6.87 -35.39 6.41
N TRP A 232 7.39 -34.24 6.84
CA TRP A 232 6.80 -32.95 6.56
C TRP A 232 6.72 -32.68 5.04
N LEU A 233 7.81 -32.90 4.30
CA LEU A 233 7.82 -32.71 2.83
C LEU A 233 6.79 -33.60 2.13
N LYS A 234 6.73 -34.89 2.52
CA LYS A 234 5.73 -35.84 2.01
C LYS A 234 4.31 -35.35 2.29
N GLN A 235 4.05 -34.82 3.49
CA GLN A 235 2.74 -34.31 3.85
C GLN A 235 2.33 -33.10 2.98
N GLN A 236 3.23 -32.14 2.77
CA GLN A 236 2.95 -30.98 1.90
C GLN A 236 2.67 -31.42 0.45
N ILE A 237 3.48 -32.32 -0.08
CA ILE A 237 3.34 -32.82 -1.45
C ILE A 237 2.01 -33.59 -1.64
N ARG A 238 1.61 -34.42 -0.67
CA ARG A 238 0.29 -35.10 -0.69
C ARG A 238 -0.88 -34.12 -0.60
N ALA A 239 -0.69 -33.02 0.11
CA ALA A 239 -1.64 -31.91 0.14
C ALA A 239 -1.65 -31.06 -1.15
N GLY A 240 -0.90 -31.49 -2.18
CA GLY A 240 -0.82 -30.82 -3.48
C GLY A 240 -0.03 -29.51 -3.45
N LYS A 241 0.75 -29.27 -2.38
CA LYS A 241 1.56 -28.07 -2.21
C LYS A 241 2.98 -28.28 -2.71
N HIS A 242 3.58 -27.23 -3.25
CA HIS A 242 4.99 -27.15 -3.61
C HIS A 242 5.78 -26.55 -2.43
N PRO A 243 6.63 -27.33 -1.73
CA PRO A 243 7.28 -26.90 -0.48
C PRO A 243 8.08 -25.58 -0.58
N MET A 244 8.63 -25.26 -1.75
CA MET A 244 9.40 -24.04 -2.00
C MET A 244 8.57 -22.83 -2.44
N GLN A 245 7.35 -23.02 -2.95
CA GLN A 245 6.55 -21.93 -3.53
C GLN A 245 5.40 -21.55 -2.59
N ASP A 246 4.75 -22.55 -1.99
CA ASP A 246 3.56 -22.33 -1.17
C ASP A 246 3.90 -22.03 0.30
N GLY A 247 5.16 -22.30 0.70
CA GLY A 247 5.61 -22.17 2.09
C GLY A 247 4.85 -23.09 3.06
N PRO A 248 5.01 -22.90 4.37
CA PRO A 248 4.14 -23.55 5.36
C PRO A 248 2.74 -22.97 5.22
N GLY A 249 1.76 -23.79 4.82
CA GLY A 249 0.39 -23.31 4.63
C GLY A 249 -0.42 -23.13 5.92
N ASP A 250 0.23 -23.11 7.09
CA ASP A 250 -0.33 -22.76 8.39
C ASP A 250 0.48 -21.55 8.91
N ASP A 251 -0.19 -20.41 9.10
CA ASP A 251 0.46 -19.17 9.54
C ASP A 251 1.15 -19.33 10.90
N LEU A 252 0.66 -20.21 11.77
CA LEU A 252 1.31 -20.48 13.06
C LEU A 252 2.64 -21.23 12.89
N VAL A 253 2.72 -22.09 11.88
CA VAL A 253 3.96 -22.78 11.52
C VAL A 253 4.95 -21.80 10.91
N ALA A 254 4.49 -20.82 10.13
CA ALA A 254 5.34 -19.72 9.67
C ALA A 254 5.86 -18.86 10.84
N ASN A 255 5.02 -18.60 11.85
CA ASN A 255 5.43 -17.85 13.04
C ASN A 255 6.45 -18.62 13.87
N GLU A 256 6.28 -19.93 14.04
CA GLU A 256 7.26 -20.77 14.74
C GLU A 256 8.65 -20.67 14.08
N MET A 257 8.70 -20.58 12.75
CA MET A 257 9.95 -20.43 12.01
C MET A 257 10.57 -19.04 12.14
N ALA A 258 9.74 -18.00 12.07
CA ALA A 258 10.21 -16.62 12.12
C ALA A 258 10.57 -16.17 13.53
N TYR A 259 9.84 -16.67 14.53
CA TYR A 259 9.80 -16.10 15.89
C TYR A 259 9.98 -17.13 17.02
N GLY A 260 9.93 -18.43 16.71
CA GLY A 260 10.26 -19.51 17.64
C GLY A 260 9.08 -20.18 18.34
N GLU A 261 7.87 -19.60 18.30
CA GLU A 261 6.67 -20.20 18.91
C GLU A 261 5.55 -20.40 17.88
N LYS A 262 4.91 -21.57 17.93
CA LYS A 262 3.72 -21.89 17.13
C LYS A 262 2.46 -21.22 17.70
N ALA A 263 2.46 -19.90 17.72
CA ALA A 263 1.41 -19.04 18.25
C ALA A 263 1.24 -17.79 17.36
N PRO A 264 0.15 -17.02 17.50
CA PRO A 264 0.05 -15.71 16.87
C PRO A 264 1.19 -14.78 17.34
N VAL A 265 1.63 -13.84 16.51
CA VAL A 265 2.53 -12.78 16.96
C VAL A 265 1.68 -11.69 17.59
N ARG A 266 1.50 -11.77 18.91
CA ARG A 266 0.50 -10.97 19.62
C ARG A 266 0.99 -10.52 20.99
N VAL A 267 0.63 -9.29 21.36
CA VAL A 267 0.76 -8.76 22.71
C VAL A 267 -0.53 -8.09 23.14
N VAL A 268 -0.97 -8.34 24.38
CA VAL A 268 -2.15 -7.71 24.98
C VAL A 268 -1.71 -6.94 26.21
N ALA A 269 -2.09 -5.67 26.26
CA ALA A 269 -1.90 -4.79 27.40
C ALA A 269 -3.25 -4.38 28.01
N GLU A 270 -3.21 -4.03 29.29
CA GLU A 270 -4.34 -3.40 29.97
C GLU A 270 -4.78 -2.12 29.26
N ALA A 271 -6.03 -1.71 29.51
CA ALA A 271 -6.49 -0.38 29.14
C ALA A 271 -5.55 0.65 29.79
N GLY A 272 -4.73 1.30 28.99
CA GLY A 272 -3.86 2.37 29.45
C GLY A 272 -4.61 3.68 29.35
N ASP A 273 -4.78 4.38 30.47
CA ASP A 273 -5.20 5.80 30.44
C ASP A 273 -3.98 6.74 30.36
N LYS A 274 -2.78 6.15 30.38
CA LYS A 274 -1.52 6.88 30.34
C LYS A 274 -1.25 7.35 28.91
N ILE A 275 -1.37 8.64 28.70
CA ILE A 275 -0.81 9.33 27.55
C ILE A 275 0.72 9.27 27.72
N LEU A 276 1.40 8.50 26.87
CA LEU A 276 2.86 8.37 26.94
C LEU A 276 3.55 9.66 26.49
N PHE A 277 2.92 10.40 25.58
CA PHE A 277 3.37 11.70 25.11
C PHE A 277 2.22 12.53 24.50
N ASP A 278 2.35 13.86 24.50
CA ASP A 278 1.37 14.74 23.87
C ASP A 278 1.53 14.74 22.34
N TYR A 279 0.74 13.90 21.67
CA TYR A 279 0.76 13.75 20.21
C TYR A 279 0.56 15.08 19.48
N LYS A 280 -0.43 15.89 19.91
CA LYS A 280 -0.77 17.12 19.21
C LYS A 280 0.33 18.16 19.34
N ALA A 281 0.91 18.30 20.53
CA ALA A 281 2.00 19.21 20.77
C ALA A 281 3.27 18.82 20.00
N GLU A 282 3.65 17.53 20.03
CA GLU A 282 4.86 17.06 19.31
C GLU A 282 4.69 17.17 17.79
N VAL A 283 3.53 16.82 17.23
CA VAL A 283 3.25 16.97 15.79
C VAL A 283 3.27 18.44 15.37
N ALA A 284 2.69 19.34 16.17
CA ALA A 284 2.71 20.77 15.87
C ALA A 284 4.14 21.33 15.81
N GLU A 285 4.98 20.95 16.77
CA GLU A 285 6.39 21.37 16.81
C GLU A 285 7.21 20.73 15.67
N ALA A 286 7.00 19.46 15.37
CA ALA A 286 7.65 18.79 14.24
C ALA A 286 7.27 19.46 12.91
N LYS A 287 5.98 19.73 12.67
CA LYS A 287 5.49 20.43 11.46
C LYS A 287 6.10 21.82 11.30
N LYS A 288 6.26 22.57 12.40
CA LYS A 288 6.88 23.89 12.38
C LYS A 288 8.34 23.87 11.93
N ASN A 289 9.07 22.80 12.27
CA ASN A 289 10.50 22.65 11.93
C ASN A 289 10.74 21.84 10.65
N TYR A 290 9.72 21.16 10.12
CA TYR A 290 9.83 20.23 8.99
C TYR A 290 10.46 20.88 7.75
N GLY A 291 9.98 22.06 7.35
CA GLY A 291 10.51 22.75 6.16
C GLY A 291 12.01 23.09 6.27
N ARG A 292 12.43 23.60 7.43
CA ARG A 292 13.85 23.86 7.72
C ARG A 292 14.69 22.59 7.67
N MET A 293 14.17 21.49 8.21
CA MET A 293 14.85 20.19 8.21
C MET A 293 15.01 19.65 6.78
N VAL A 294 13.92 19.60 6.01
CA VAL A 294 13.91 19.16 4.60
C VAL A 294 14.89 19.98 3.75
N LYS A 295 14.89 21.30 3.94
CA LYS A 295 15.84 22.20 3.26
C LYS A 295 17.30 21.94 3.66
N LYS A 296 17.58 21.67 4.94
CA LYS A 296 18.93 21.33 5.43
C LYS A 296 19.44 20.01 4.83
N LEU A 297 18.53 19.08 4.58
CA LEU A 297 18.79 17.81 3.91
C LEU A 297 18.93 17.95 2.37
N GLY A 298 18.91 19.18 1.85
CA GLY A 298 19.05 19.47 0.43
C GLY A 298 17.82 19.08 -0.41
N PHE A 299 16.73 18.63 0.22
CA PHE A 299 15.47 18.39 -0.48
C PHE A 299 14.83 19.75 -0.82
N ASP A 300 14.45 19.92 -2.08
CA ASP A 300 13.89 21.18 -2.54
C ASP A 300 12.42 21.29 -2.09
N GLU A 301 12.11 22.25 -1.22
CA GLU A 301 10.73 22.56 -0.82
C GLU A 301 9.86 22.97 -2.01
N THR A 302 10.48 23.37 -3.13
CA THR A 302 9.79 23.79 -4.35
C THR A 302 9.40 22.64 -5.26
N SER A 303 9.76 21.39 -4.90
CA SER A 303 9.22 20.21 -5.58
C SER A 303 7.69 20.34 -5.57
N PRO A 304 7.01 20.45 -6.72
CA PRO A 304 5.54 20.64 -6.78
C PRO A 304 4.75 19.50 -6.14
N LEU A 305 5.47 18.48 -5.64
CA LEU A 305 5.06 17.24 -5.00
C LEU A 305 4.86 17.36 -3.48
N ALA A 306 5.33 18.46 -2.87
CA ALA A 306 5.25 18.75 -1.45
C ALA A 306 4.25 19.87 -1.15
N ILE A 307 3.09 19.91 -1.81
CA ILE A 307 2.03 20.84 -1.43
C ILE A 307 1.64 20.51 0.01
N PRO A 308 1.93 21.38 1.00
CA PRO A 308 1.59 21.10 2.38
C PRO A 308 0.07 21.06 2.48
N VAL A 309 -0.45 19.91 2.88
CA VAL A 309 -1.88 19.72 3.10
C VAL A 309 -2.14 20.03 4.57
N VAL A 310 -2.85 21.12 4.84
CA VAL A 310 -3.27 21.46 6.21
C VAL A 310 -4.56 20.70 6.51
N SER A 311 -4.58 19.92 7.60
CA SER A 311 -5.80 19.28 8.08
C SER A 311 -6.78 20.34 8.59
N GLY A 312 -7.97 20.41 8.02
CA GLY A 312 -9.04 21.29 8.49
C GLY A 312 -10.08 20.56 9.34
N THR A 313 -11.03 21.35 9.87
CA THR A 313 -12.10 20.84 10.75
C THR A 313 -13.15 20.09 9.93
N PRO A 314 -13.67 18.95 10.41
CA PRO A 314 -14.70 18.20 9.69
C PRO A 314 -15.94 19.06 9.40
N THR A 315 -16.39 19.04 8.15
CA THR A 315 -17.63 19.72 7.73
C THR A 315 -18.79 18.75 7.80
N ALA A 316 -19.92 19.16 8.34
CA ALA A 316 -21.12 18.33 8.34
C ALA A 316 -21.64 18.15 6.88
N PRO A 317 -22.03 16.93 6.47
CA PRO A 317 -22.61 16.73 5.15
C PRO A 317 -23.97 17.44 5.04
N GLY A 318 -24.38 17.72 3.80
CA GLY A 318 -25.78 17.99 3.50
C GLY A 318 -26.61 16.71 3.62
N SER A 319 -27.61 16.53 2.77
CA SER A 319 -28.42 15.30 2.81
C SER A 319 -27.64 14.10 2.28
N VAL A 320 -27.64 13.00 3.04
CA VAL A 320 -27.11 11.68 2.62
C VAL A 320 -28.29 10.79 2.21
N LYS A 321 -28.22 10.20 1.01
CA LYS A 321 -29.30 9.39 0.43
C LYS A 321 -28.75 8.15 -0.27
N VAL A 322 -29.58 7.14 -0.46
CA VAL A 322 -29.27 6.01 -1.33
C VAL A 322 -29.71 6.35 -2.75
N GLY A 323 -28.75 6.40 -3.69
CA GLY A 323 -29.00 6.59 -5.11
C GLY A 323 -29.31 5.30 -5.87
N GLY A 324 -28.95 4.14 -5.31
CA GLY A 324 -29.23 2.84 -5.91
C GLY A 324 -28.73 1.67 -5.08
N VAL A 325 -29.26 0.48 -5.34
CA VAL A 325 -28.88 -0.76 -4.67
C VAL A 325 -28.64 -1.85 -5.70
N ARG A 326 -27.60 -2.65 -5.48
CA ARG A 326 -27.32 -3.87 -6.24
C ARG A 326 -27.14 -5.05 -5.27
N LEU A 327 -27.83 -6.15 -5.56
CA LEU A 327 -27.78 -7.38 -4.78
C LEU A 327 -27.43 -8.55 -5.70
N VAL A 328 -26.30 -9.20 -5.47
CA VAL A 328 -25.87 -10.39 -6.22
C VAL A 328 -25.87 -11.58 -5.27
N ARG A 329 -26.87 -12.47 -5.38
CA ARG A 329 -27.00 -13.64 -4.48
C ARG A 329 -26.13 -14.83 -4.90
N TYR A 330 -25.88 -14.95 -6.20
CA TYR A 330 -25.13 -16.04 -6.80
C TYR A 330 -24.12 -15.49 -7.80
N SER A 331 -22.88 -15.94 -7.69
CA SER A 331 -21.83 -15.74 -8.66
C SER A 331 -20.94 -16.98 -8.68
N ASP A 332 -20.44 -17.34 -9.85
CA ASP A 332 -19.50 -18.45 -10.01
C ASP A 332 -18.41 -18.00 -10.99
N ARG A 333 -17.25 -17.63 -10.44
CA ARG A 333 -16.10 -17.18 -11.23
C ARG A 333 -15.54 -18.29 -12.12
N GLN A 334 -15.60 -19.54 -11.69
CA GLN A 334 -15.08 -20.67 -12.48
C GLN A 334 -15.92 -20.88 -13.74
N ARG A 335 -17.23 -20.69 -13.61
CA ARG A 335 -18.18 -20.78 -14.73
C ARG A 335 -18.43 -19.45 -15.44
N TRP A 336 -17.70 -18.39 -15.09
CA TRP A 336 -17.92 -17.03 -15.63
C TRP A 336 -19.35 -16.49 -15.44
N ILE A 337 -20.07 -16.95 -14.42
CA ILE A 337 -21.40 -16.46 -14.07
C ILE A 337 -21.24 -15.28 -13.10
N ARG A 338 -21.31 -14.07 -13.65
CA ARG A 338 -21.19 -12.82 -12.88
C ARG A 338 -22.35 -11.89 -13.22
N PRO A 339 -23.51 -12.00 -12.54
CA PRO A 339 -24.61 -11.08 -12.74
C PRO A 339 -24.15 -9.62 -12.57
N PHE A 340 -24.47 -8.77 -13.54
CA PHE A 340 -23.98 -7.39 -13.60
C PHE A 340 -22.45 -7.27 -13.58
N ASN A 341 -21.73 -8.30 -14.02
CA ASN A 341 -20.28 -8.43 -13.97
C ASN A 341 -19.67 -8.28 -12.56
N ASN A 342 -20.41 -8.69 -11.53
CA ASN A 342 -20.00 -8.61 -10.13
C ASN A 342 -20.06 -9.97 -9.44
N ASP A 343 -19.35 -10.09 -8.33
CA ASP A 343 -19.38 -11.25 -7.44
C ASP A 343 -20.53 -11.13 -6.43
N LYS A 344 -20.78 -12.22 -5.68
CA LYS A 344 -21.80 -12.24 -4.62
C LYS A 344 -21.55 -11.13 -3.60
N GLY A 345 -22.57 -10.33 -3.33
CA GLY A 345 -22.45 -9.21 -2.40
C GLY A 345 -23.63 -8.24 -2.46
N TYR A 346 -23.53 -7.20 -1.65
CA TYR A 346 -24.50 -6.11 -1.57
C TYR A 346 -23.79 -4.78 -1.79
N THR A 347 -24.21 -4.00 -2.79
CA THR A 347 -23.64 -2.68 -3.07
C THR A 347 -24.68 -1.60 -2.86
N LEU A 348 -24.32 -0.55 -2.12
CA LEU A 348 -25.08 0.69 -2.02
C LEU A 348 -24.41 1.79 -2.83
N SER A 349 -25.16 2.45 -3.70
CA SER A 349 -24.75 3.73 -4.27
C SER A 349 -25.26 4.84 -3.34
N ILE A 350 -24.35 5.59 -2.72
CA ILE A 350 -24.64 6.67 -1.78
C ILE A 350 -24.44 8.00 -2.50
N VAL A 351 -25.39 8.92 -2.29
CA VAL A 351 -25.34 10.30 -2.76
C VAL A 351 -25.29 11.22 -1.55
N ILE A 352 -24.28 12.09 -1.48
CA ILE A 352 -24.16 13.12 -0.46
C ILE A 352 -24.27 14.48 -1.15
N GLU A 353 -25.22 15.30 -0.72
CA GLU A 353 -25.25 16.72 -1.07
C GLU A 353 -24.17 17.45 -0.27
N LEU A 354 -23.37 18.24 -0.97
CA LEU A 354 -22.30 19.04 -0.40
C LEU A 354 -22.86 20.42 -0.04
N THR A 355 -22.49 20.91 1.15
CA THR A 355 -22.85 22.25 1.61
C THR A 355 -22.15 23.34 0.77
N GLU A 356 -20.97 23.03 0.25
CA GLU A 356 -20.15 23.91 -0.58
C GLU A 356 -19.81 23.24 -1.92
N ALA A 357 -19.75 24.04 -2.99
CA ALA A 357 -19.36 23.56 -4.31
C ALA A 357 -17.83 23.56 -4.45
N GLY A 358 -17.30 22.68 -5.30
CA GLY A 358 -15.89 22.72 -5.68
C GLY A 358 -14.94 21.88 -4.82
N LEU A 359 -15.48 21.07 -3.90
CA LEU A 359 -14.69 20.08 -3.17
C LEU A 359 -14.15 19.02 -4.12
N ASN A 360 -12.87 18.67 -4.00
CA ASN A 360 -12.32 17.53 -4.74
C ASN A 360 -12.22 16.31 -3.83
N ILE A 361 -13.17 15.39 -3.97
CA ILE A 361 -13.20 14.16 -3.17
C ILE A 361 -12.08 13.24 -3.66
N THR A 362 -11.18 12.89 -2.76
CA THR A 362 -9.98 12.11 -3.09
C THR A 362 -10.19 10.64 -2.79
N GLU A 363 -10.59 10.35 -1.55
CA GLU A 363 -10.76 9.00 -1.01
C GLU A 363 -11.91 8.97 0.00
N GLY A 364 -12.10 7.83 0.63
CA GLY A 364 -13.02 7.66 1.74
C GLY A 364 -12.97 6.24 2.25
N ARG A 365 -13.65 5.99 3.36
CA ARG A 365 -13.74 4.66 3.97
C ARG A 365 -15.10 4.48 4.63
N VAL A 366 -15.56 3.24 4.65
CA VAL A 366 -16.72 2.83 5.43
C VAL A 366 -16.23 2.26 6.74
N GLU A 367 -16.75 2.79 7.84
CA GLU A 367 -16.30 2.46 9.20
C GLU A 367 -17.29 1.51 9.88
N LYS A 368 -18.56 1.55 9.49
CA LYS A 368 -19.61 0.71 10.07
C LYS A 368 -20.69 0.38 9.06
N ALA A 369 -21.15 -0.86 9.07
CA ALA A 369 -22.31 -1.30 8.30
C ALA A 369 -23.02 -2.44 9.05
N VAL A 370 -24.23 -2.19 9.57
CA VAL A 370 -24.95 -3.13 10.45
C VAL A 370 -26.41 -3.27 10.01
N THR A 371 -26.93 -4.50 10.03
CA THR A 371 -28.35 -4.81 9.74
C THR A 371 -29.26 -4.54 10.95
N ASP A 372 -30.57 -4.59 10.76
CA ASP A 372 -31.54 -4.60 11.87
C ASP A 372 -31.46 -5.81 12.80
N THR A 373 -30.87 -6.91 12.33
CA THR A 373 -30.56 -8.09 13.16
C THR A 373 -29.28 -7.94 13.98
N GLY A 374 -28.56 -6.82 13.82
CA GLY A 374 -27.26 -6.59 14.49
C GLY A 374 -26.07 -7.25 13.79
N GLN A 375 -26.27 -7.82 12.60
CA GLN A 375 -25.19 -8.41 11.82
C GLN A 375 -24.28 -7.31 11.28
N ASP A 376 -22.98 -7.40 11.55
CA ASP A 376 -21.96 -6.62 10.85
C ASP A 376 -21.80 -7.15 9.41
N ILE A 377 -22.06 -6.28 8.45
CA ILE A 377 -21.94 -6.55 7.01
C ILE A 377 -20.83 -5.72 6.37
N LEU A 378 -19.95 -5.11 7.16
CA LEU A 378 -18.74 -4.49 6.67
C LEU A 378 -17.82 -5.56 6.06
N SER A 379 -17.15 -5.26 4.95
CA SER A 379 -16.22 -6.22 4.35
C SER A 379 -15.08 -6.52 5.32
N GLU A 380 -14.64 -7.78 5.45
CA GLU A 380 -13.46 -8.12 6.26
C GLU A 380 -12.17 -7.53 5.66
N LYS A 381 -12.12 -7.35 4.33
CA LYS A 381 -10.97 -6.80 3.61
C LYS A 381 -10.98 -5.27 3.63
N GLU A 382 -9.86 -4.68 4.04
CA GLU A 382 -9.75 -3.21 4.16
C GLU A 382 -9.93 -2.53 2.80
N TRP A 383 -9.35 -3.10 1.73
CA TRP A 383 -9.52 -2.57 0.38
C TRP A 383 -10.99 -2.39 -0.02
N ASN A 384 -11.87 -3.31 0.38
CA ASN A 384 -13.29 -3.25 0.06
C ASN A 384 -14.06 -2.22 0.91
N ARG A 385 -13.48 -1.78 2.04
CA ARG A 385 -14.01 -0.68 2.85
C ARG A 385 -13.65 0.69 2.27
N LYS A 386 -12.64 0.76 1.39
CA LYS A 386 -12.20 2.01 0.76
C LYS A 386 -13.22 2.45 -0.29
N ILE A 387 -13.56 3.73 -0.24
CA ILE A 387 -14.40 4.38 -1.24
C ILE A 387 -13.48 4.82 -2.38
N THR A 388 -13.29 3.91 -3.33
CA THR A 388 -12.53 4.18 -4.54
C THR A 388 -13.47 4.75 -5.61
N TRP A 389 -13.08 5.84 -6.25
CA TRP A 389 -13.80 6.48 -7.36
C TRP A 389 -15.10 7.22 -7.01
N PRO A 390 -15.09 8.10 -6.00
CA PRO A 390 -16.20 9.03 -5.82
C PRO A 390 -16.34 9.91 -7.06
N ARG A 391 -17.59 10.12 -7.50
CA ARG A 391 -17.93 10.94 -8.66
C ARG A 391 -18.67 12.17 -8.21
N LEU A 392 -18.14 13.34 -8.56
CA LEU A 392 -18.87 14.59 -8.38
C LEU A 392 -19.97 14.73 -9.43
N SER A 393 -21.08 15.32 -9.03
CA SER A 393 -22.10 15.82 -9.95
C SER A 393 -21.51 16.90 -10.87
N LYS A 394 -22.17 17.18 -11.99
CA LYS A 394 -21.70 18.18 -12.97
C LYS A 394 -21.54 19.58 -12.37
N ASP A 395 -22.43 19.94 -11.45
CA ASP A 395 -22.40 21.20 -10.71
C ASP A 395 -21.49 21.16 -9.46
N LYS A 396 -20.86 20.02 -9.20
CA LYS A 396 -19.98 19.76 -8.05
C LYS A 396 -20.66 19.99 -6.69
N ARG A 397 -21.99 19.83 -6.63
CA ARG A 397 -22.78 19.98 -5.41
C ARG A 397 -23.19 18.65 -4.78
N ALA A 398 -22.95 17.54 -5.44
CA ALA A 398 -23.16 16.22 -4.88
C ALA A 398 -21.98 15.31 -5.20
N VAL A 399 -21.73 14.35 -4.31
CA VAL A 399 -20.83 13.23 -4.56
C VAL A 399 -21.62 11.93 -4.56
N VAL A 400 -21.32 11.07 -5.53
CA VAL A 400 -21.87 9.73 -5.67
C VAL A 400 -20.74 8.71 -5.57
N PHE A 401 -20.91 7.71 -4.72
CA PHE A 401 -19.93 6.64 -4.58
C PHE A 401 -20.61 5.31 -4.24
N GLU A 402 -19.91 4.22 -4.50
CA GLU A 402 -20.39 2.87 -4.21
C GLU A 402 -19.71 2.31 -2.96
N VAL A 403 -20.48 1.64 -2.12
CA VAL A 403 -20.02 0.90 -0.95
C VAL A 403 -20.32 -0.57 -1.16
N ASN A 404 -19.29 -1.43 -1.06
CA ASN A 404 -19.43 -2.87 -1.17
C ASN A 404 -19.48 -3.51 0.23
N LEU A 405 -20.60 -4.17 0.51
CA LEU A 405 -20.91 -4.81 1.78
C LEU A 405 -21.06 -6.32 1.60
N ALA A 406 -20.86 -7.03 2.71
CA ALA A 406 -21.20 -8.44 2.80
C ALA A 406 -22.71 -8.65 2.62
N MET A 407 -23.10 -9.87 2.27
CA MET A 407 -24.50 -10.22 2.10
C MET A 407 -25.23 -10.19 3.45
N PRO A 408 -26.33 -9.42 3.60
CA PRO A 408 -27.18 -9.52 4.77
C PRO A 408 -27.73 -10.94 4.93
N ASP A 409 -27.89 -11.39 6.17
CA ASP A 409 -28.51 -12.66 6.50
C ASP A 409 -29.98 -12.72 6.00
N GLU A 410 -30.56 -13.91 5.95
CA GLU A 410 -31.92 -14.08 5.42
C GLU A 410 -33.02 -13.46 6.31
N ARG A 411 -32.69 -13.15 7.57
CA ARG A 411 -33.61 -12.57 8.55
C ARG A 411 -33.61 -11.04 8.49
N ALA A 412 -32.51 -10.44 8.03
CA ALA A 412 -32.35 -9.01 7.87
C ALA A 412 -33.42 -8.46 6.92
N ARG A 413 -34.14 -7.44 7.35
CA ARG A 413 -35.13 -6.72 6.52
C ARG A 413 -34.63 -5.34 6.14
N SER A 414 -33.64 -4.84 6.87
CA SER A 414 -33.11 -3.51 6.71
C SER A 414 -31.66 -3.40 7.16
N ILE A 415 -31.07 -2.27 6.83
CA ILE A 415 -29.76 -1.84 7.27
C ILE A 415 -30.01 -0.79 8.35
N ALA A 416 -29.62 -1.12 9.57
CA ALA A 416 -29.76 -0.24 10.72
C ALA A 416 -28.85 0.98 10.58
N GLU A 417 -27.60 0.77 10.13
CA GLU A 417 -26.63 1.84 9.96
C GLU A 417 -25.60 1.51 8.89
N VAL A 418 -25.27 2.50 8.05
CA VAL A 418 -24.02 2.55 7.27
C VAL A 418 -23.40 3.93 7.48
N SER A 419 -22.15 3.96 7.93
CA SER A 419 -21.43 5.20 8.20
C SER A 419 -19.94 5.10 7.89
N GLY A 420 -19.33 6.25 7.66
CA GLY A 420 -17.91 6.37 7.34
C GLY A 420 -17.54 7.82 7.05
N VAL A 421 -16.42 8.01 6.37
CA VAL A 421 -15.92 9.34 6.02
C VAL A 421 -15.48 9.40 4.56
N LEU A 422 -15.71 10.54 3.91
CA LEU A 422 -15.04 10.91 2.67
C LEU A 422 -13.93 11.90 2.98
N GLU A 423 -12.82 11.79 2.27
CA GLU A 423 -11.73 12.76 2.31
C GLU A 423 -11.83 13.70 1.11
N TYR A 424 -11.73 15.00 1.35
CA TYR A 424 -11.78 15.98 0.28
C TYR A 424 -10.71 17.05 0.43
N LEU A 425 -10.36 17.65 -0.71
CA LEU A 425 -9.46 18.78 -0.80
C LEU A 425 -10.25 20.05 -1.09
N GLU A 426 -9.97 21.08 -0.29
CA GLU A 426 -10.25 22.48 -0.58
C GLU A 426 -8.99 23.13 -1.12
N SER A 427 -9.17 24.18 -1.93
CA SER A 427 -8.08 24.88 -2.60
C SER A 427 -8.28 26.38 -2.52
N ALA A 428 -7.23 27.10 -2.13
CA ALA A 428 -7.24 28.57 -2.11
C ALA A 428 -7.10 29.18 -3.53
N GLY A 429 -6.60 28.41 -4.48
CA GLY A 429 -6.46 28.86 -5.86
C GLY A 429 -6.01 27.77 -6.82
N THR A 430 -5.45 28.18 -7.95
CA THR A 430 -4.82 27.29 -8.93
C THR A 430 -3.46 27.84 -9.31
N LYS A 431 -2.49 26.97 -9.58
CA LYS A 431 -1.21 27.36 -10.18
C LYS A 431 -0.92 26.52 -11.43
N LYS A 432 -0.08 27.07 -12.30
CA LYS A 432 0.42 26.37 -13.48
C LYS A 432 1.80 25.78 -13.18
N ILE A 433 1.99 24.51 -13.50
CA ILE A 433 3.31 23.88 -13.57
C ILE A 433 3.64 23.70 -15.04
N ASP A 434 4.62 24.46 -15.50
CA ASP A 434 5.11 24.37 -16.87
C ASP A 434 6.34 23.48 -16.92
N LEU A 435 6.23 22.35 -17.61
CA LEU A 435 7.32 21.38 -17.73
C LEU A 435 8.44 21.85 -18.68
N GLY A 436 8.24 22.99 -19.35
CA GLY A 436 9.11 23.49 -20.40
C GLY A 436 8.98 22.70 -21.70
N VAL A 437 9.79 23.07 -22.70
CA VAL A 437 9.93 22.29 -23.92
C VAL A 437 10.83 21.09 -23.63
N MET A 438 10.34 19.88 -23.88
CA MET A 438 11.04 18.63 -23.65
C MET A 438 10.88 17.67 -24.84
N ASP A 439 11.74 16.65 -24.90
CA ASP A 439 11.61 15.58 -25.88
C ASP A 439 10.41 14.69 -25.54
N PHE A 440 9.57 14.38 -26.52
CA PHE A 440 8.53 13.37 -26.40
C PHE A 440 9.10 12.02 -26.85
N LYS A 441 9.93 11.43 -25.99
CA LYS A 441 10.49 10.08 -26.15
C LYS A 441 10.58 9.39 -24.78
N GLU A 442 10.62 8.06 -24.79
CA GLU A 442 10.77 7.26 -23.57
C GLU A 442 12.03 7.65 -22.78
N GLY A 443 11.88 7.82 -21.46
CA GLY A 443 12.93 8.24 -20.54
C GLY A 443 13.19 9.75 -20.48
N ALA A 444 12.55 10.56 -21.34
CA ALA A 444 12.79 12.01 -21.34
C ALA A 444 12.34 12.67 -20.02
N GLU A 445 13.26 13.38 -19.37
CA GLU A 445 12.99 14.12 -18.12
C GLU A 445 12.56 15.56 -18.42
N SER A 446 11.66 16.09 -17.58
CA SER A 446 11.31 17.51 -17.60
C SER A 446 12.34 18.32 -16.81
N ASN A 447 12.39 19.63 -17.08
CA ASN A 447 13.10 20.60 -16.22
C ASN A 447 12.44 20.77 -14.84
N VAL A 448 11.21 20.27 -14.67
CA VAL A 448 10.52 20.21 -13.38
C VAL A 448 10.66 18.82 -12.81
N GLU A 449 11.21 18.75 -11.60
CA GLU A 449 11.45 17.50 -10.89
C GLU A 449 10.15 16.68 -10.72
N GLY A 450 10.26 15.36 -10.86
CA GLY A 450 9.14 14.43 -10.68
C GLY A 450 8.26 14.21 -11.90
N PHE A 451 8.61 14.80 -13.05
CA PHE A 451 7.94 14.59 -14.32
C PHE A 451 8.89 13.99 -15.36
N SER A 452 8.49 12.87 -15.97
CA SER A 452 9.22 12.27 -17.08
C SER A 452 8.31 11.46 -17.98
N VAL A 453 8.69 11.29 -19.25
CA VAL A 453 7.99 10.43 -20.19
C VAL A 453 8.38 8.99 -19.91
N ASN A 454 7.46 8.22 -19.33
CA ASN A 454 7.69 6.82 -19.00
C ASN A 454 7.66 5.92 -20.25
N SER A 455 6.78 6.19 -21.22
CA SER A 455 6.80 5.54 -22.53
C SER A 455 5.91 6.26 -23.54
N ILE A 456 6.17 6.03 -24.83
CA ILE A 456 5.29 6.44 -25.93
C ILE A 456 5.13 5.25 -26.87
N LYS A 457 3.91 4.76 -27.04
CA LYS A 457 3.63 3.57 -27.85
C LYS A 457 2.37 3.76 -28.68
N SER A 458 2.38 3.27 -29.92
CA SER A 458 1.15 3.09 -30.67
C SER A 458 0.37 1.94 -30.03
N ASP A 459 -0.88 2.20 -29.67
CA ASP A 459 -1.72 1.21 -29.00
C ASP A 459 -2.37 0.32 -30.07
N GLU A 460 -2.02 -0.97 -30.12
CA GLU A 460 -2.55 -1.92 -31.11
C GLU A 460 -4.08 -2.03 -31.04
N VAL A 461 -4.68 -1.72 -29.89
CA VAL A 461 -6.13 -1.74 -29.66
C VAL A 461 -6.79 -0.45 -30.16
N MET A 462 -6.04 0.65 -30.30
CA MET A 462 -6.52 1.94 -30.79
C MET A 462 -5.82 2.34 -32.09
N VAL A 463 -6.28 1.77 -33.20
CA VAL A 463 -5.76 2.02 -34.54
C VAL A 463 -5.67 3.52 -34.82
N GLY A 464 -4.47 3.99 -35.20
CA GLY A 464 -4.21 5.39 -35.56
C GLY A 464 -3.97 6.32 -34.37
N LYS A 465 -3.84 5.81 -33.14
CA LYS A 465 -3.51 6.61 -31.96
C LYS A 465 -2.16 6.22 -31.37
N THR A 466 -1.49 7.23 -30.81
CA THR A 466 -0.29 7.05 -30.00
C THR A 466 -0.59 7.47 -28.57
N ARG A 467 -0.15 6.65 -27.62
CA ARG A 467 -0.32 6.88 -26.18
C ARG A 467 1.01 7.24 -25.55
N MET A 468 1.05 8.34 -24.81
CA MET A 468 2.13 8.71 -23.91
C MET A 468 1.75 8.39 -22.47
N TRP A 469 2.59 7.64 -21.77
CA TRP A 469 2.54 7.50 -20.32
C TRP A 469 3.52 8.49 -19.71
N LEU A 470 2.99 9.52 -19.06
CA LEU A 470 3.79 10.50 -18.34
C LEU A 470 3.85 10.09 -16.87
N LYS A 471 5.06 9.85 -16.35
CA LYS A 471 5.30 9.75 -14.91
C LYS A 471 5.06 11.12 -14.31
N VAL A 472 4.19 11.16 -13.31
CA VAL A 472 3.87 12.36 -12.54
C VAL A 472 3.92 11.99 -11.06
N MET A 473 4.08 12.96 -10.17
CA MET A 473 4.03 12.72 -8.72
C MET A 473 3.04 13.65 -7.99
N LEU A 474 1.95 14.00 -8.67
CA LEU A 474 0.94 14.93 -8.15
C LEU A 474 0.06 14.26 -7.09
N LEU A 475 -0.36 15.02 -6.07
CA LEU A 475 -1.39 14.57 -5.13
C LEU A 475 -2.71 14.27 -5.88
N ARG A 476 -3.39 13.19 -5.49
CA ARG A 476 -4.67 12.80 -6.08
C ARG A 476 -5.68 13.93 -5.91
N GLY A 477 -6.39 14.26 -6.99
CA GLY A 477 -7.39 15.33 -6.99
C GLY A 477 -6.80 16.74 -7.09
N THR A 478 -5.50 16.94 -7.25
CA THR A 478 -4.96 18.30 -7.46
C THR A 478 -4.93 18.71 -8.93
N GLU A 479 -4.84 17.75 -9.84
CA GLU A 479 -4.86 18.04 -11.28
C GLU A 479 -6.25 18.52 -11.73
N LYS A 480 -6.28 19.70 -12.36
CA LYS A 480 -7.48 20.31 -12.93
C LYS A 480 -7.52 20.19 -14.45
N SER A 481 -6.38 20.44 -15.10
CA SER A 481 -6.21 20.24 -16.55
C SER A 481 -4.75 20.00 -16.91
N VAL A 482 -4.53 19.39 -18.07
CA VAL A 482 -3.21 19.23 -18.70
C VAL A 482 -3.33 19.64 -20.15
N GLN A 483 -2.47 20.54 -20.58
CA GLN A 483 -2.39 21.03 -21.95
C GLN A 483 -1.05 20.65 -22.55
N PHE A 484 -1.07 20.27 -23.82
CA PHE A 484 0.14 19.97 -24.59
C PHE A 484 0.24 20.96 -25.73
N PHE A 485 1.46 21.38 -26.00
CA PHE A 485 1.79 22.29 -27.09
C PHE A 485 2.92 21.68 -27.91
N ASP A 486 2.88 21.89 -29.22
CA ASP A 486 4.03 21.67 -30.10
C ASP A 486 5.15 22.67 -29.77
N GLU A 487 6.33 22.48 -30.33
CA GLU A 487 7.49 23.36 -30.13
C GLU A 487 7.21 24.81 -30.60
N ASP A 488 6.34 24.98 -31.60
CA ASP A 488 5.91 26.30 -32.09
C ASP A 488 4.82 26.97 -31.22
N GLY A 489 4.36 26.29 -30.17
CA GLY A 489 3.32 26.77 -29.26
C GLY A 489 1.89 26.43 -29.67
N THR A 490 1.68 25.69 -30.77
CA THR A 490 0.36 25.22 -31.19
C THR A 490 -0.18 24.17 -30.21
N GLU A 491 -1.40 24.35 -29.70
CA GLU A 491 -2.01 23.38 -28.77
C GLU A 491 -2.33 22.05 -29.48
N LEU A 492 -1.82 20.95 -28.92
CA LEU A 492 -2.07 19.60 -29.40
C LEU A 492 -3.40 19.08 -28.86
N LYS A 493 -4.18 18.43 -29.73
CA LYS A 493 -5.44 17.79 -29.33
C LYS A 493 -5.17 16.42 -28.71
N VAL A 494 -5.04 16.40 -27.39
CA VAL A 494 -4.76 15.19 -26.61
C VAL A 494 -5.96 14.83 -25.74
N THR A 495 -6.24 13.54 -25.62
CA THR A 495 -7.29 13.01 -24.74
C THR A 495 -6.63 12.28 -23.57
N SER A 496 -7.10 12.46 -22.34
CA SER A 496 -6.58 11.68 -21.21
C SER A 496 -7.12 10.24 -21.27
N GLY A 497 -6.22 9.26 -21.30
CA GLY A 497 -6.52 7.82 -21.45
C GLY A 497 -6.63 7.04 -20.13
N GLY A 498 -6.16 7.61 -19.02
CA GLY A 498 -6.20 6.97 -17.69
C GLY A 498 -5.14 7.50 -16.74
N LYS A 499 -5.25 7.12 -15.46
CA LYS A 499 -4.28 7.48 -14.41
C LYS A 499 -3.93 6.25 -13.59
N GLN A 500 -2.64 6.08 -13.25
CA GLN A 500 -2.22 5.12 -12.24
C GLN A 500 -1.94 5.87 -10.94
N PHE A 501 -2.35 5.27 -9.83
CA PHE A 501 -2.22 5.84 -8.51
C PHE A 501 -1.27 4.98 -7.68
N SER A 502 -0.55 5.62 -6.76
CA SER A 502 0.19 4.96 -5.69
C SER A 502 -0.14 5.68 -4.39
N GLY A 503 -0.98 5.05 -3.56
CA GLY A 503 -1.59 5.74 -2.41
C GLY A 503 -2.36 6.98 -2.85
N GLY A 504 -2.21 8.07 -2.08
CA GLY A 504 -2.85 9.35 -2.35
C GLY A 504 -2.24 10.17 -3.49
N ARG A 505 -1.35 9.60 -4.32
CA ARG A 505 -0.69 10.32 -5.43
C ARG A 505 -0.98 9.67 -6.79
N ILE A 506 -1.00 10.50 -7.83
CA ILE A 506 -0.97 10.08 -9.23
C ILE A 506 0.49 9.76 -9.54
N LYS A 507 0.76 8.52 -9.97
CA LYS A 507 2.09 8.03 -10.35
C LYS A 507 2.33 8.16 -11.86
N SER A 508 1.28 7.97 -12.66
CA SER A 508 1.35 8.15 -14.09
C SER A 508 0.02 8.58 -14.68
N MET A 509 0.07 9.28 -15.80
CA MET A 509 -1.09 9.71 -16.59
C MET A 509 -0.88 9.30 -18.04
N ALA A 510 -1.91 8.71 -18.64
CA ALA A 510 -1.93 8.39 -20.06
C ALA A 510 -2.58 9.52 -20.86
N PHE A 511 -1.97 9.86 -21.99
CA PHE A 511 -2.48 10.84 -22.95
C PHE A 511 -2.43 10.25 -24.36
N ASP A 512 -3.53 10.38 -25.09
CA ASP A 512 -3.73 9.82 -26.42
C ASP A 512 -3.84 10.95 -27.44
N ILE A 513 -3.05 10.85 -28.51
CA ILE A 513 -3.12 11.75 -29.68
C ILE A 513 -3.48 10.95 -30.93
N GLU A 514 -4.21 11.57 -31.86
CA GLU A 514 -4.36 11.02 -33.21
C GLU A 514 -3.05 11.17 -33.98
N GLY A 515 -2.59 10.08 -34.61
CA GLY A 515 -1.26 10.05 -35.24
C GLY A 515 -0.14 9.85 -34.21
N GLN A 516 0.92 10.65 -34.31
CA GLN A 516 2.10 10.57 -33.45
C GLN A 516 2.27 11.87 -32.66
N PHE A 517 2.85 11.76 -31.47
CA PHE A 517 3.35 12.95 -30.77
C PHE A 517 4.47 13.60 -31.59
N PRO A 518 4.55 14.95 -31.64
CA PRO A 518 5.72 15.60 -32.22
C PRO A 518 6.97 15.20 -31.44
N PRO A 519 8.18 15.27 -32.03
CA PRO A 519 9.40 14.83 -31.36
C PRO A 519 9.71 15.64 -30.09
N ARG A 520 9.25 16.89 -30.04
CA ARG A 520 9.43 17.82 -28.92
C ARG A 520 8.15 18.60 -28.72
N GLY A 521 7.92 19.04 -27.49
CA GLY A 521 6.76 19.87 -27.17
C GLY A 521 6.79 20.32 -25.73
N ARG A 522 5.78 21.09 -25.34
CA ARG A 522 5.62 21.64 -24.01
C ARG A 522 4.38 21.09 -23.33
N ILE A 523 4.47 20.77 -22.05
CA ILE A 523 3.36 20.27 -21.25
C ILE A 523 3.11 21.25 -20.11
N VAL A 524 1.87 21.70 -19.95
CA VAL A 524 1.47 22.62 -18.88
C VAL A 524 0.35 22.00 -18.07
N PHE A 525 0.60 21.81 -16.79
CA PHE A 525 -0.41 21.39 -15.82
C PHE A 525 -1.06 22.61 -15.18
N GLU A 526 -2.37 22.59 -15.05
CA GLU A 526 -3.09 23.43 -14.11
C GLU A 526 -3.46 22.58 -12.90
N ILE A 527 -2.96 22.96 -11.73
CA ILE A 527 -3.22 22.25 -10.47
C ILE A 527 -3.84 23.16 -9.42
N LEU A 528 -4.57 22.55 -8.48
CA LEU A 528 -5.04 23.18 -7.27
C LEU A 528 -3.85 23.56 -6.36
N ASP A 529 -3.93 24.73 -5.72
CA ASP A 529 -2.88 25.28 -4.86
C ASP A 529 -3.44 25.83 -3.54
N GLY A 530 -2.61 25.84 -2.51
CA GLY A 530 -3.04 26.21 -1.15
C GLY A 530 -4.10 25.22 -0.62
N LEU A 531 -3.72 23.95 -0.56
CA LEU A 531 -4.63 22.86 -0.26
C LEU A 531 -4.88 22.68 1.24
N SER A 532 -6.13 22.47 1.60
CA SER A 532 -6.55 21.93 2.90
C SER A 532 -7.27 20.61 2.69
N LYS A 533 -6.94 19.61 3.51
CA LYS A 533 -7.64 18.32 3.52
C LYS A 533 -8.60 18.28 4.67
N HIS A 534 -9.79 17.78 4.38
CA HIS A 534 -10.89 17.71 5.30
C HIS A 534 -11.55 16.34 5.23
N GLU A 535 -12.25 15.99 6.31
CA GLU A 535 -13.11 14.82 6.37
C GLU A 535 -14.58 15.26 6.33
N LEU A 536 -15.36 14.51 5.55
CA LEU A 536 -16.80 14.65 5.42
C LEU A 536 -17.44 13.35 5.94
N PRO A 537 -17.82 13.29 7.23
CA PRO A 537 -18.49 12.12 7.77
C PRO A 537 -19.85 11.94 7.10
N PHE A 538 -20.28 10.70 6.92
CA PHE A 538 -21.61 10.38 6.42
C PHE A 538 -22.26 9.26 7.23
N LYS A 539 -23.58 9.30 7.31
CA LYS A 539 -24.39 8.31 8.01
C LYS A 539 -25.74 8.13 7.34
N LEU A 540 -26.09 6.88 7.10
CA LEU A 540 -27.42 6.41 6.71
C LEU A 540 -27.94 5.48 7.80
N THR A 541 -29.20 5.62 8.16
CA THR A 541 -29.85 4.77 9.15
C THR A 541 -31.20 4.31 8.67
N ASN A 542 -31.62 3.12 9.12
CA ASN A 542 -32.95 2.57 8.90
C ASN A 542 -33.35 2.57 7.42
N ILE A 543 -32.52 2.00 6.54
CA ILE A 543 -32.84 1.85 5.12
C ILE A 543 -33.22 0.39 4.84
N SER A 544 -34.27 0.17 4.05
CA SER A 544 -34.62 -1.18 3.61
C SER A 544 -33.50 -1.79 2.77
N LEU A 545 -33.52 -3.11 2.58
CA LEU A 545 -32.57 -3.76 1.66
C LEU A 545 -32.69 -3.28 0.21
N LEU A 546 -33.73 -2.51 -0.13
CA LEU A 546 -33.90 -1.86 -1.45
C LEU A 546 -33.44 -0.39 -1.46
N GLY A 547 -32.87 0.11 -0.35
CA GLY A 547 -32.35 1.47 -0.23
C GLY A 547 -33.41 2.53 0.10
N ILE A 548 -34.62 2.11 0.49
CA ILE A 548 -35.71 3.04 0.81
C ILE A 548 -35.69 3.33 2.32
N PRO A 549 -35.72 4.60 2.76
CA PRO A 549 -35.84 4.93 4.19
C PRO A 549 -37.09 4.28 4.81
N ILE A 550 -36.90 3.61 5.94
CA ILE A 550 -37.96 3.03 6.75
C ILE A 550 -38.32 4.07 7.81
N LYS A 551 -39.60 4.45 7.84
CA LYS A 551 -40.13 5.40 8.82
C LYS A 551 -40.37 4.75 10.17
#